data_AF-A0A7R9L540-F1
#
_entry.id   AF-A0A7R9L540-F1
#
_cell.length_a   1.000
_cell.length_b   1.000
_cell.length_c   1.000
_cell.angle_alpha   90.00
_cell.angle_beta   90.00
_cell.angle_gamma   90.00
#
_symmetry.space_group_name_H-M   'P 1'
#
loop_
_entity.id
_entity.type
_entity.pdbx_description
1 polymer ?
#
loop_
_entity_poly.entity_id
_entity_poly.type
_entity_poly.pdbx_seq_one_letter_code
_entity_poly.pdbx_strand_id
1 'polypeptide(L)' 'MGVHHVADKADFDGQLAGAGGKLVVVDFYATWCGPCKMIGPVLDKMSDELAAEVVFLKVDVDENEDIAT' A
#
# COMPACT_ATOMS: atom_id res chain seq x y z
N MET A 1 -7.14 2.89 10.93
CA MET A 1 -6.58 1.80 10.11
C MET A 1 -6.74 2.21 8.65
N GLY A 2 -5.85 3.09 8.20
CA GLY A 2 -5.93 3.79 6.90
C GLY A 2 -5.16 3.16 5.75
N VAL A 3 -4.64 1.93 5.91
CA VAL A 3 -3.91 1.22 4.85
C VAL A 3 -4.79 0.12 4.25
N HIS A 4 -4.87 0.10 2.92
CA HIS A 4 -5.53 -0.96 2.17
C HIS A 4 -4.51 -2.03 1.73
N HIS A 5 -4.77 -3.28 2.07
CA HIS A 5 -3.95 -4.41 1.61
C HIS A 5 -4.47 -4.87 0.25
N VAL A 6 -3.61 -4.79 -0.76
CA VAL A 6 -3.93 -5.14 -2.14
C VAL A 6 -4.03 -6.65 -2.27
N ALA A 7 -5.18 -7.13 -2.75
CA ALA A 7 -5.44 -8.56 -2.89
C ALA A 7 -4.92 -9.14 -4.21
N ASP A 8 -5.07 -8.37 -5.30
CA ASP A 8 -4.64 -8.76 -6.65
C ASP A 8 -4.53 -7.51 -7.55
N LYS A 9 -4.16 -7.73 -8.82
CA LYS A 9 -4.01 -6.66 -9.81
C LYS A 9 -5.30 -5.88 -10.05
N ALA A 10 -6.45 -6.54 -10.06
CA ALA A 10 -7.72 -5.86 -10.33
C ALA A 10 -8.09 -4.92 -9.17
N ASP A 11 -7.85 -5.34 -7.93
CA ASP A 11 -7.98 -4.49 -6.75
C ASP A 11 -7.00 -3.31 -6.82
N PHE A 12 -5.71 -3.55 -7.14
CA PHE A 12 -4.72 -2.48 -7.27
C PHE A 12 -5.13 -1.42 -8.30
N ASP A 13 -5.47 -1.84 -9.51
CA ASP A 13 -5.93 -0.95 -10.58
C ASP A 13 -7.20 -0.18 -10.15
N GLY A 14 -8.10 -0.86 -9.42
CA GLY A 14 -9.31 -0.28 -8.86
C GLY A 14 -9.03 0.82 -7.83
N GLN A 15 -8.10 0.59 -6.90
CA GLN A 15 -7.69 1.60 -5.92
C GLN A 15 -7.05 2.82 -6.58
N LEU A 16 -6.20 2.61 -7.59
CA LEU A 16 -5.56 3.69 -8.34
C LEU A 16 -6.57 4.54 -9.11
N ALA A 17 -7.50 3.91 -9.82
CA ALA A 17 -8.57 4.61 -10.53
C ALA A 17 -9.51 5.35 -9.56
N GLY A 18 -9.79 4.75 -8.39
CA GLY A 18 -10.64 5.30 -7.34
C GLY A 18 -9.99 6.41 -6.50
N ALA A 19 -8.68 6.63 -6.60
CA ALA A 19 -7.95 7.61 -5.78
C ALA A 19 -8.39 9.06 -6.05
N GLY A 20 -9.06 9.36 -7.17
CA GLY A 20 -9.70 10.65 -7.40
C GLY A 20 -8.74 11.84 -7.41
N GLY A 21 -7.49 11.63 -7.82
CA GLY A 21 -6.44 12.66 -7.85
C GLY A 21 -5.69 12.86 -6.53
N LYS A 22 -6.03 12.11 -5.48
CA LYS A 22 -5.23 12.05 -4.25
C LYS A 22 -3.85 11.45 -4.52
N LEU A 23 -2.88 11.83 -3.70
CA LEU A 23 -1.58 11.14 -3.69
C LEU A 23 -1.80 9.69 -3.28
N VAL A 24 -1.19 8.76 -4.00
CA VAL A 24 -1.16 7.34 -3.62
C VAL A 24 0.25 6.97 -3.20
N VAL A 25 0.38 6.39 -2.02
CA VAL A 25 1.62 5.82 -1.50
C VAL A 25 1.46 4.31 -1.47
N VAL A 26 2.38 3.61 -2.13
CA VAL A 26 2.37 2.15 -2.21
C VAL A 26 3.60 1.60 -1.48
N ASP A 27 3.37 0.80 -0.45
CA ASP A 27 4.37 0.05 0.29
C ASP A 27 4.48 -1.36 -0.31
N PHE A 28 5.47 -1.57 -1.16
CA PHE A 28 5.84 -2.89 -1.64
C PHE A 28 6.73 -3.55 -0.60
N TYR A 29 6.20 -4.57 0.07
CA TYR A 29 6.87 -5.22 1.18
C TYR A 29 6.91 -6.74 0.99
N ALA A 30 7.72 -7.40 1.80
CA ALA A 30 7.70 -8.85 1.94
C ALA A 30 7.73 -9.22 3.42
N THR A 31 7.12 -10.35 3.77
CA THR A 31 7.07 -10.84 5.17
C THR A 31 8.45 -11.18 5.73
N TRP A 32 9.46 -11.39 4.87
CA TRP A 32 10.85 -11.66 5.25
C TRP A 32 11.76 -10.42 5.17
N CYS A 33 11.26 -9.31 4.62
CA CYS A 33 12.05 -8.08 4.46
C CYS A 33 12.22 -7.34 5.81
N GLY A 34 13.41 -7.44 6.39
CA GLY A 34 13.76 -6.78 7.65
C GLY A 34 13.55 -5.26 7.64
N PRO A 35 14.08 -4.51 6.65
CA PRO A 35 13.85 -3.07 6.54
C PRO A 35 12.37 -2.69 6.40
N CYS A 36 11.58 -3.48 5.64
CA CYS A 36 10.16 -3.24 5.43
C CYS A 36 9.38 -3.29 6.76
N LYS A 37 9.72 -4.24 7.64
CA LYS A 37 9.13 -4.34 8.97
C LYS A 37 9.41 -3.13 9.86
N MET A 38 10.52 -2.42 9.63
CA MET A 38 10.83 -1.21 10.39
C MET A 38 10.05 0.00 9.88
N ILE A 39 9.85 0.14 8.56
CA ILE A 39 9.15 1.29 7.98
C ILE A 39 7.63 1.13 7.96
N GLY A 40 7.12 -0.10 7.89
CA GLY A 40 5.69 -0.40 7.85
C GLY A 40 4.87 0.31 8.95
N PRO A 41 5.26 0.27 10.24
CA PRO A 41 4.55 0.97 11.30
C PRO A 41 4.53 2.49 11.16
N VAL A 42 5.55 3.08 10.51
CA VAL A 42 5.61 4.52 10.23
C VAL A 42 4.59 4.87 9.17
N LEU A 43 4.50 4.09 8.09
CA LEU A 43 3.50 4.27 7.04
C LEU A 43 2.09 4.03 7.56
N ASP A 44 1.88 3.02 8.40
CA ASP A 44 0.59 2.75 9.03
C ASP A 44 0.13 3.96 9.87
N LYS A 45 1.03 4.56 10.64
CA LYS A 45 0.73 5.77 11.41
C LYS A 45 0.42 6.97 10.52
N MET A 46 1.21 7.19 9.47
CA MET A 46 0.97 8.27 8.50
C MET A 46 -0.39 8.10 7.78
N SER A 47 -0.80 6.86 7.53
CA SER A 47 -2.09 6.56 6.91
C SER A 47 -3.27 7.01 7.75
N ASP A 48 -3.15 6.92 9.07
CA ASP A 48 -4.21 7.37 9.98
C ASP A 48 -4.25 8.91 10.05
N GLU A 49 -3.09 9.58 9.98
CA GLU A 49 -2.99 11.05 10.02
C GLU A 49 -3.43 11.70 8.70
N LEU A 50 -3.22 11.04 7.56
CA LEU A 50 -3.42 11.59 6.21
C LEU A 50 -4.58 10.94 5.44
N ALA A 51 -5.44 10.14 6.10
CA ALA A 51 -6.51 9.36 5.48
C ALA A 51 -7.47 10.15 4.56
N ALA A 52 -7.63 11.46 4.80
CA ALA A 52 -8.47 12.31 3.96
C ALA A 52 -7.81 12.70 2.63
N GLU A 53 -6.47 12.79 2.60
CA GLU A 53 -5.69 13.43 1.54
C GLU A 53 -4.85 12.43 0.73
N VAL A 54 -4.46 11.31 1.35
CA VAL A 54 -3.55 10.32 0.78
C VAL A 54 -4.15 8.93 0.89
N VAL A 55 -4.00 8.14 -0.17
CA VAL A 55 -4.35 6.71 -0.18
C VAL A 55 -3.09 5.90 0.08
N PHE A 56 -3.12 5.05 1.10
CA PHE A 56 -2.01 4.14 1.41
C PHE A 56 -2.38 2.71 1.03
N LEU A 57 -1.52 2.10 0.20
CA LEU A 57 -1.66 0.73 -0.27
C LEU A 57 -0.48 -0.10 0.21
N LYS A 58 -0.73 -1.36 0.57
CA LYS A 58 0.29 -2.36 0.89
C LYS A 58 0.20 -3.49 -0.12
N VAL A 59 1.33 -3.80 -0.75
CA VAL A 59 1.46 -4.88 -1.74
C VAL A 59 2.50 -5.85 -1.22
N ASP A 60 2.08 -7.08 -0.93
CA ASP A 60 3.02 -8.17 -0.66
C ASP A 60 3.60 -8.66 -2.00
N VAL A 61 4.90 -8.52 -2.18
CA VAL A 61 5.59 -8.86 -3.43
C VAL A 61 5.65 -10.36 -3.68
N ASP A 62 5.53 -11.19 -2.64
CA ASP A 62 5.50 -12.64 -2.80
C ASP A 62 4.11 -13.10 -3.30
N GLU A 63 3.04 -12.40 -2.92
CA GLU A 63 1.66 -12.72 -3.34
C GLU A 63 1.25 -12.02 -4.64
N ASN A 64 1.91 -10.92 -5.00
CA ASN A 64 1.54 -10.04 -6.12
C ASN A 64 2.73 -9.77 -7.06
N GLU A 65 3.43 -10.83 -7.49
CA GLU A 65 4.61 -10.72 -8.37
C GLU A 65 4.32 -9.96 -9.67
N ASP A 66 3.11 -10.07 -10.21
CA ASP A 66 2.66 -9.41 -11.43
C ASP A 66 2.46 -7.90 -11.28
N ILE A 67 2.26 -7.42 -10.05
CA ILE A 67 2.16 -5.99 -9.71
C ILE A 67 3.55 -5.41 -9.36
N ALA A 68 4.44 -6.25 -8.81
CA ALA A 68 5.75 -5.85 -8.29
C ALA A 68 6.89 -5.86 -9.32
N THR A 69 6.59 -6.07 -10.62
CA THR A 69 7.55 -6.16 -11.73
C THR A 69 7.40 -4.98 -12.70
#